data_AF-A0A2R5HJB8-F1
#
_entry.id   AF-A0A2R5HJB8-F1
#
_cell.length_a   1.000
_cell.length_b   1.000
_cell.length_c   1.000
_cell.angle_alpha   90.00
_cell.angle_beta   90.00
_cell.angle_gamma   90.00
#
_symmetry.space_group_name_H-M   'P 1'
#
loop_
_entity.id
_entity.type
_entity.pdbx_description
1 polymer ?
#
loop_
_entity_poly.entity_id
_entity_poly.type
_entity_poly.pdbx_seq_one_letter_code
_entity_poly.pdbx_strand_id
1 'polypeptide(L)'
;MAACMAGGMVPPLATTIAVLLFKKKFTPEERNSGLTNIVMGLSFITEGSIPFAASDPARAIPSFLVGAAVAGGLTGLANIKLMAPHGGVFVLALTNNPLLYLLFILIGALVSGILFGLLKREK
;
A
#
# COMPACT_ATOMS: atom_id res chain seq x y z
N MET A 1 3.73 12.10 12.22
CA MET A 1 4.60 11.55 11.15
C MET A 1 4.24 10.11 10.79
N ALA A 2 4.21 9.17 11.75
CA ALA A 2 3.97 7.74 11.50
C ALA A 2 2.73 7.45 10.64
N ALA A 3 1.60 8.12 10.89
CA ALA A 3 0.37 7.94 10.12
C ALA A 3 0.56 8.23 8.61
N CYS A 4 1.26 9.32 8.26
CA CYS A 4 1.55 9.67 6.87
C CYS A 4 2.49 8.62 6.24
N MET A 5 3.48 8.15 6.99
CA MET A 5 4.42 7.13 6.52
C MET A 5 3.74 5.78 6.31
N ALA A 6 2.83 5.37 7.20
CA ALA A 6 2.02 4.17 7.01
C ALA A 6 1.16 4.29 5.75
N GLY A 7 0.48 5.43 5.58
CA GLY A 7 -0.36 5.70 4.41
C GLY A 7 0.42 5.64 3.09
N GLY A 8 1.63 6.22 3.03
CA GLY A 8 2.44 6.19 1.81
C GLY A 8 2.99 4.80 1.45
N MET A 9 3.13 3.88 2.40
CA MET A 9 3.52 2.49 2.09
C MET A 9 2.39 1.69 1.41
N VAL A 10 1.13 2.13 1.55
CA VAL A 10 -0.05 1.35 1.12
C VAL A 10 -0.17 1.19 -0.41
N PRO A 11 -0.09 2.25 -1.25
CA PRO A 11 -0.36 2.13 -2.68
C PRO A 11 0.47 1.05 -3.40
N PRO A 12 1.82 1.03 -3.32
CA PRO A 12 2.61 -0.03 -3.96
C PRO A 12 2.29 -1.44 -3.41
N LEU A 13 2.12 -1.61 -2.10
CA LEU A 13 1.74 -2.90 -1.51
C LEU A 13 0.35 -3.37 -1.98
N ALA A 14 -0.59 -2.44 -2.12
CA ALA A 14 -1.93 -2.71 -2.62
C ALA A 14 -1.91 -3.22 -4.07
N THR A 15 -1.01 -2.70 -4.93
CA THR A 15 -0.86 -3.22 -6.30
C THR A 15 -0.39 -4.67 -6.31
N THR A 16 0.54 -5.05 -5.43
CA THR A 16 0.97 -6.45 -5.26
C THR A 16 -0.20 -7.33 -4.85
N ILE A 17 -0.97 -6.92 -3.83
CA ILE A 17 -2.12 -7.67 -3.33
C ILE A 17 -3.18 -7.82 -4.42
N ALA A 18 -3.50 -6.74 -5.13
CA ALA A 18 -4.48 -6.76 -6.21
C ALA A 18 -4.06 -7.73 -7.34
N VAL A 19 -2.79 -7.68 -7.75
CA VAL A 19 -2.24 -8.60 -8.75
C VAL A 19 -2.28 -10.04 -8.27
N LEU A 20 -1.92 -10.33 -7.01
CA LEU A 20 -1.91 -11.68 -6.47
C LEU A 20 -3.31 -12.30 -6.39
N LEU A 21 -4.30 -11.52 -5.95
CA LEU A 21 -5.68 -11.98 -5.75
C LEU A 21 -6.51 -11.99 -7.04
N PHE A 22 -6.29 -11.01 -7.92
CA PHE A 22 -7.11 -10.81 -9.12
C PHE A 22 -6.29 -10.97 -10.41
N LYS A 23 -5.35 -11.91 -10.43
CA LYS A 23 -4.39 -12.15 -11.55
C LYS A 23 -5.03 -12.01 -12.94
N LYS A 24 -6.22 -12.58 -13.15
CA LYS A 24 -6.94 -12.57 -14.45
C LYS A 24 -7.26 -11.17 -14.98
N LYS A 25 -7.36 -10.15 -14.12
CA LYS A 25 -7.67 -8.76 -14.49
C LYS A 25 -6.46 -7.91 -14.88
N PHE A 26 -5.25 -8.49 -14.80
CA PHE A 26 -3.99 -7.79 -15.05
C PHE A 26 -3.25 -8.42 -16.22
N THR A 27 -2.57 -7.58 -17.01
CA THR A 27 -1.69 -8.03 -18.09
C THR A 27 -0.44 -8.73 -17.53
N PRO A 28 0.29 -9.53 -18.32
CA PRO A 28 1.54 -10.14 -17.88
C PRO A 28 2.56 -9.12 -17.35
N GLU A 29 2.66 -7.95 -17.97
CA GLU A 29 3.55 -6.87 -17.52
C GLU A 29 3.10 -6.26 -16.20
N GLU A 30 1.80 -5.98 -16.04
CA GLU A 30 1.23 -5.51 -14.78
C GLU A 30 1.43 -6.54 -13.66
N ARG A 31 1.36 -7.84 -13.97
CA ARG A 31 1.62 -8.89 -12.98
C ARG A 31 3.06 -8.87 -12.50
N ASN A 32 4.02 -8.79 -13.43
CA ASN A 32 5.44 -8.74 -13.09
C ASN A 32 5.78 -7.48 -12.28
N SER A 33 5.30 -6.31 -12.73
CA SER A 33 5.50 -5.04 -12.03
C SER A 33 4.82 -5.04 -10.64
N GLY A 34 3.60 -5.57 -10.54
CA GLY A 34 2.89 -5.65 -9.27
C GLY A 34 3.59 -6.55 -8.25
N LEU A 35 4.23 -7.63 -8.69
CA LEU A 35 5.05 -8.47 -7.80
C LEU A 35 6.30 -7.72 -7.31
N THR A 36 6.97 -6.93 -8.17
CA THR A 36 8.14 -6.14 -7.74
C THR A 36 7.77 -5.01 -6.78
N ASN A 37 6.52 -4.53 -6.82
CA ASN A 37 6.04 -3.45 -5.96
C ASN A 37 6.00 -3.80 -4.46
N ILE A 38 6.12 -5.08 -4.09
CA ILE A 38 6.24 -5.47 -2.67
C ILE A 38 7.50 -4.86 -2.04
N VAL A 39 8.63 -4.92 -2.76
CA VAL A 39 9.91 -4.38 -2.30
C VAL A 39 9.85 -2.86 -2.26
N MET A 40 9.23 -2.25 -3.27
CA MET A 40 9.05 -0.80 -3.35
C MET A 40 8.20 -0.31 -2.18
N GLY A 41 7.07 -0.95 -1.91
CA GLY A 41 6.18 -0.57 -0.81
C GLY A 41 6.79 -0.78 0.57
N LEU A 42 7.50 -1.89 0.78
CA LEU A 42 8.27 -2.11 2.01
C LEU A 42 9.40 -1.10 2.18
N SER A 43 9.94 -0.53 1.09
CA SER A 43 10.99 0.49 1.13
C SER A 43 10.44 1.92 1.15
N PHE A 44 9.12 2.11 1.23
CA PHE A 44 8.46 3.42 1.13
C PHE A 44 8.70 4.15 -0.20
N ILE A 45 8.84 3.38 -1.28
CA ILE A 45 8.93 3.85 -2.66
C ILE A 45 7.54 3.70 -3.29
N THR A 46 6.89 4.82 -3.56
CA THR A 46 5.48 4.88 -3.98
C THR A 46 5.31 4.89 -5.49
N GLU A 47 6.39 5.13 -6.22
CA GLU A 47 6.47 5.25 -7.67
C GLU A 47 5.99 4.00 -8.39
N GLY A 48 6.13 2.83 -7.77
CA GLY A 48 5.65 1.55 -8.29
C GLY A 48 4.14 1.52 -8.52
N SER A 49 3.39 2.37 -7.81
CA SER A 49 1.94 2.48 -7.95
C SER A 49 1.49 3.44 -9.07
N ILE A 50 2.38 4.31 -9.58
CA ILE A 50 2.06 5.29 -10.62
C ILE A 50 1.55 4.63 -11.91
N PRO A 51 2.17 3.56 -12.45
CA PRO A 51 1.66 2.91 -13.66
C PRO A 51 0.25 2.31 -13.48
N PHE A 52 -0.05 1.81 -12.28
CA PHE A 52 -1.38 1.27 -11.94
C PHE A 52 -2.42 2.39 -11.81
N ALA A 53 -2.03 3.52 -11.21
CA ALA A 53 -2.89 4.71 -11.14
C ALA A 53 -3.12 5.34 -12.52
N ALA A 54 -2.09 5.38 -13.38
CA ALA A 54 -2.20 5.93 -14.73
C ALA A 54 -3.06 5.05 -15.64
N SER A 55 -3.01 3.72 -15.49
CA SER A 55 -3.79 2.80 -16.32
C SER A 55 -5.28 2.73 -15.95
N ASP A 56 -5.65 2.94 -14.68
CA ASP A 56 -7.04 2.94 -14.23
C ASP A 56 -7.31 3.94 -13.09
N PRO A 57 -7.19 5.26 -13.36
CA PRO A 57 -7.17 6.29 -12.31
C PRO A 57 -8.46 6.35 -11.50
N ALA A 58 -9.60 6.15 -12.16
CA ALA A 58 -10.92 6.24 -11.54
C ALA A 58 -11.15 5.17 -10.46
N ARG A 59 -10.44 4.04 -10.50
CA ARG A 59 -10.57 2.96 -9.51
C ARG A 59 -9.32 2.84 -8.64
N ALA A 60 -8.13 3.02 -9.19
CA ALA A 60 -6.87 2.95 -8.45
C ALA A 60 -6.76 4.05 -7.39
N ILE A 61 -6.95 5.32 -7.77
CA ILE A 61 -6.73 6.46 -6.86
C ILE A 61 -7.66 6.40 -5.65
N PRO A 62 -9.00 6.19 -5.81
CA PRO A 62 -9.88 6.06 -4.66
C PRO A 62 -9.56 4.84 -3.79
N SER A 63 -9.16 3.71 -4.40
CA SER A 63 -8.76 2.52 -3.64
C SER A 63 -7.53 2.76 -2.77
N PHE A 64 -6.52 3.41 -3.34
CA PHE A 64 -5.29 3.75 -2.66
C PHE A 64 -5.54 4.74 -1.52
N LEU A 65 -6.38 5.76 -1.77
CA LEU A 65 -6.79 6.73 -0.76
C LEU A 65 -7.46 6.04 0.44
N VAL A 66 -8.43 5.15 0.18
CA VAL A 66 -9.15 4.44 1.24
C VAL A 66 -8.21 3.60 2.10
N GLY A 67 -7.34 2.79 1.50
CA GLY A 67 -6.40 2.00 2.30
C GLY A 67 -5.36 2.83 3.03
N ALA A 68 -4.88 3.92 2.42
CA ALA A 68 -3.94 4.85 3.07
C ALA A 68 -4.61 5.55 4.27
N ALA A 69 -5.87 5.94 4.15
CA ALA A 69 -6.67 6.49 5.24
C ALA A 69 -6.87 5.48 6.37
N VAL A 70 -7.12 4.20 6.06
CA VAL A 70 -7.23 3.12 7.05
C VAL A 70 -5.90 2.92 7.79
N ALA A 71 -4.79 2.75 7.07
CA ALA A 71 -3.47 2.56 7.69
C ALA A 71 -3.06 3.77 8.55
N GLY A 72 -3.22 4.98 8.02
CA GLY A 72 -2.92 6.21 8.73
C GLY A 72 -3.83 6.44 9.94
N GLY A 73 -5.12 6.17 9.79
CA GLY A 73 -6.13 6.29 10.86
C GLY A 73 -5.86 5.32 12.01
N LEU A 74 -5.62 4.04 11.73
CA LEU A 74 -5.27 3.04 12.74
C LEU A 74 -3.96 3.40 13.46
N THR A 75 -2.96 3.83 12.70
CA THR A 75 -1.67 4.29 13.23
C THR A 75 -1.83 5.50 14.15
N GLY A 76 -2.69 6.45 13.78
CA GLY A 76 -3.02 7.63 14.58
C GLY A 76 -3.78 7.27 15.86
N LEU A 77 -4.81 6.43 15.75
CA LEU A 77 -5.64 5.98 16.89
C LEU A 77 -4.81 5.21 17.93
N ALA A 78 -3.88 4.38 17.49
CA ALA A 78 -2.98 3.64 18.37
C ALA A 78 -1.79 4.47 18.90
N ASN A 79 -1.74 5.78 18.61
CA ASN A 79 -0.65 6.68 19.02
C ASN A 79 0.74 6.14 18.66
N ILE A 80 0.87 5.51 17.48
CA ILE A 80 2.17 5.02 17.02
C ILE A 80 3.03 6.23 16.64
N LYS A 81 4.24 6.28 17.20
CA LYS A 81 5.22 7.32 16.94
C LYS A 81 6.35 6.72 16.12
N LEU A 82 6.82 7.49 15.16
CA LEU A 82 7.97 7.17 14.32
C LEU A 82 8.91 8.36 14.39
N MET A 83 10.13 8.13 14.88
CA MET A 83 11.14 9.19 15.04
C MET A 83 11.90 9.47 13.75
N ALA A 84 11.88 8.54 12.80
CA ALA A 84 12.50 8.73 11.50
C ALA A 84 11.66 9.64 10.57
N PRO A 85 12.30 10.50 9.77
CA PRO A 85 11.63 11.29 8.73
C PRO A 85 11.34 10.51 7.45
N HIS A 86 11.45 9.18 7.48
CA HIS A 86 11.24 8.28 6.34
C HIS A 86 10.34 7.12 6.76
N GLY A 87 9.59 6.51 5.83
CA GLY A 87 8.85 5.26 6.05
C GLY A 87 9.68 4.01 5.75
N GLY A 88 9.03 2.85 5.71
CA GLY A 88 9.64 1.60 5.26
C GLY A 88 10.01 0.63 6.39
N VAL A 89 10.33 -0.60 6.00
CA VAL A 89 10.71 -1.69 6.90
C VAL A 89 12.00 -1.35 7.67
N PHE A 90 12.86 -0.53 7.09
CA PHE A 90 14.17 -0.14 7.64
C PHE A 90 14.07 0.75 8.89
N VAL A 91 12.95 1.45 9.07
CA VAL A 91 12.74 2.37 10.20
C VAL A 91 11.82 1.79 11.28
N LEU A 92 11.39 0.53 11.14
CA LEU A 92 10.44 -0.10 12.09
C LEU A 92 10.98 -0.11 13.51
N ALA A 93 12.27 -0.39 13.70
CA ALA A 93 12.91 -0.37 15.02
C ALA A 93 12.87 1.01 15.70
N LEU A 94 12.59 2.08 14.95
CA LEU A 94 12.45 3.45 15.43
C LEU A 94 10.99 3.84 15.72
N THR A 95 10.09 2.86 15.73
CA THR A 95 8.70 3.00 16.19
C THR A 95 8.52 2.45 17.60
N ASN A 96 7.56 3.01 18.34
CA ASN A 96 7.20 2.50 19.66
C ASN A 96 6.52 1.13 19.63
N ASN A 97 5.89 0.75 18.51
CA ASN A 97 5.26 -0.56 18.34
C ASN A 97 5.38 -1.06 16.88
N PRO A 98 6.53 -1.68 16.52
CA PRO A 98 6.83 -2.06 15.13
C PRO A 98 5.89 -3.11 14.55
N LEU A 99 5.49 -4.09 15.37
CA LEU A 99 4.59 -5.16 14.94
C LEU A 99 3.19 -4.62 14.65
N LEU A 100 2.68 -3.75 15.53
CA LEU A 100 1.38 -3.13 15.34
C LEU A 100 1.37 -2.17 14.13
N TYR A 101 2.46 -1.45 13.93
CA TYR A 101 2.63 -0.56 12.77
C TYR A 101 2.62 -1.34 11.45
N LEU A 102 3.38 -2.44 11.37
CA LEU A 102 3.35 -3.34 10.21
C LEU A 102 1.96 -3.93 9.97
N LEU A 103 1.26 -4.33 11.04
CA LEU A 103 -0.09 -4.86 10.95
C LEU A 103 -1.05 -3.82 10.33
N PHE A 104 -0.99 -2.56 10.74
CA PHE A 104 -1.85 -1.50 10.19
C PHE A 104 -1.56 -1.17 8.73
N ILE A 105 -0.28 -1.16 8.33
CA ILE A 105 0.11 -1.02 6.93
C ILE A 105 -0.46 -2.19 6.11
N LEU A 106 -0.33 -3.42 6.62
CA LEU A 106 -0.83 -4.61 5.96
C LEU A 106 -2.36 -4.60 5.83
N ILE A 107 -3.08 -4.15 6.86
CA ILE A 107 -4.54 -3.95 6.81
C ILE A 107 -4.90 -2.92 5.74
N GLY A 108 -4.25 -1.75 5.71
CA GLY A 108 -4.52 -0.73 4.69
C GLY A 108 -4.20 -1.21 3.27
N ALA A 109 -3.11 -1.95 3.10
CA ALA A 109 -2.73 -2.56 1.84
C ALA A 109 -3.73 -3.62 1.38
N LEU A 110 -4.24 -4.46 2.29
CA LEU A 110 -5.29 -5.44 2.00
C LEU A 110 -6.58 -4.75 1.58
N VAL A 111 -7.05 -3.76 2.33
CA VAL A 111 -8.27 -3.01 2.00
C VAL A 111 -8.14 -2.38 0.62
N SER A 112 -7.05 -1.65 0.36
CA SER A 112 -6.81 -1.00 -0.92
C SER A 112 -6.65 -2.00 -2.07
N GLY A 113 -5.88 -3.08 -1.87
CA GLY A 113 -5.64 -4.09 -2.90
C GLY A 113 -6.90 -4.88 -3.27
N ILE A 114 -7.74 -5.20 -2.27
CA ILE A 114 -9.04 -5.83 -2.50
C ILE A 114 -9.98 -4.86 -3.21
N LEU A 115 -10.09 -3.60 -2.76
CA LEU A 115 -10.94 -2.60 -3.40
C LEU A 115 -10.53 -2.39 -4.87
N PHE A 116 -9.24 -2.21 -5.11
CA PHE A 116 -8.70 -1.99 -6.46
C PHE A 116 -8.95 -3.21 -7.34
N GLY A 117 -8.65 -4.42 -6.87
CA GLY A 117 -8.85 -5.64 -7.64
C GLY A 117 -10.32 -5.97 -7.92
N LEU A 118 -11.24 -5.67 -6.99
CA LEU A 118 -12.68 -5.83 -7.21
C LEU A 118 -13.20 -4.82 -8.24
N LEU A 119 -12.83 -3.55 -8.10
CA LEU A 119 -13.32 -2.45 -8.96
C LEU A 119 -12.66 -2.43 -10.35
N LYS A 120 -11.43 -2.95 -10.48
CA LYS A 120 -10.75 -3.05 -11.77
C LYS A 120 -11.56 -3.94 -12.70
N ARG A 121 -11.72 -3.49 -13.95
CA ARG A 121 -12.38 -4.25 -15.01
C ARG A 121 -11.45 -5.34 -15.53
N GLU A 122 -12.04 -6.43 -16.01
CA GLU A 122 -11.29 -7.46 -16.73
C GLU A 122 -10.66 -6.83 -17.99
N LYS A 123 -9.40 -7.18 -18.22
CA LYS A 123 -8.64 -6.84 -19.43
C LYS A 123 -8.52 -8.08 -20.28
#